data_AF-A0A7C8CTV2-F1
#
_entry.id   AF-A0A7C8CTV2-F1
#
_cell.length_a   1.000
_cell.length_b   1.000
_cell.length_c   1.000
_cell.angle_alpha   90.00
_cell.angle_beta   90.00
_cell.angle_gamma   90.00
#
_symmetry.space_group_name_H-M   'P 1'
#
loop_
_entity.id
_entity.type
_entity.pdbx_description
1 polymer ?
#
loop_
_entity_poly.entity_id
_entity_poly.type
_entity_poly.pdbx_seq_one_letter_code
_entity_poly.pdbx_strand_id
1 'polypeptide(L)'
;MSDLIGKLQQREVSRRSQEVRLEGRVLHLVDDAEAMLQQLSGTDLPLDHGLTYRDNISTDEITPAYVCYYHDETLGEFPYVGYSAGGEFPVTRNSIKEGGFAAAVSGKRRGKGSSREASPYAELCAGIHLIFAENIERIYQQNCHNLGLLTCTDFSVLERLVAGESVPLDEFKKGKDPVTCQIIDWGGLFEFNLARLQGKVDLPGPIAATGPQTITQKIFARSRIIDSATGQVGTDSAEIGDAGFFQTDIRFSHEYVTPMAASFFEQKVGKGEPLTDPDSVIFFRDHLTFLEQAITPERRKMGLLQTAEQLKIKQEEFANAYGITLHGETGLGGSEAICHSKIIQDYALPGQLIIGSDS
;
A
#
# COMPACT_ATOMS: atom_id res chain seq x y z
N MET A 1 -26.90 -1.19 2.91
CA MET A 1 -25.83 -0.75 3.84
C MET A 1 -26.04 -1.23 5.28
N SER A 2 -27.22 -1.08 5.91
CA SER A 2 -27.44 -1.53 7.30
C SER A 2 -27.14 -3.04 7.53
N ASP A 3 -27.55 -3.91 6.59
CA ASP A 3 -27.26 -5.36 6.66
C ASP A 3 -25.76 -5.68 6.53
N LEU A 4 -25.04 -5.00 5.62
CA LEU A 4 -23.58 -5.14 5.46
C LEU A 4 -22.83 -4.72 6.72
N ILE A 5 -23.15 -3.54 7.27
CA ILE A 5 -22.50 -3.05 8.49
C ILE A 5 -22.73 -4.04 9.63
N GLY A 6 -23.94 -4.60 9.77
CA GLY A 6 -24.23 -5.66 10.73
C GLY A 6 -23.36 -6.91 10.54
N LYS A 7 -23.18 -7.38 9.30
CA LYS A 7 -22.30 -8.51 8.98
C LYS A 7 -20.83 -8.22 9.31
N LEU A 8 -20.34 -7.03 8.95
CA LEU A 8 -18.97 -6.61 9.28
C LEU A 8 -18.77 -6.51 10.80
N GLN A 9 -19.74 -5.97 11.53
CA GLN A 9 -19.67 -5.89 12.99
C GLN A 9 -19.61 -7.27 13.67
N GLN A 10 -20.08 -8.32 13.02
CA GLN A 10 -20.00 -9.69 13.52
C GLN A 10 -18.69 -10.40 13.15
N ARG A 11 -17.89 -9.86 12.21
CA ARG A 11 -16.61 -10.47 11.85
C ARG A 11 -15.63 -10.40 13.02
N GLU A 12 -14.96 -11.52 13.27
CA GLU A 12 -13.95 -11.56 14.31
C GLU A 12 -12.76 -10.66 13.93
N VAL A 13 -12.34 -9.84 14.88
CA VAL A 13 -11.15 -9.00 14.78
C VAL A 13 -10.47 -8.97 16.13
N SER A 14 -9.17 -9.24 16.12
CA SER A 14 -8.32 -9.30 17.30
C SER A 14 -7.11 -8.37 17.11
N ARG A 15 -6.58 -7.88 18.23
CA ARG A 15 -5.35 -7.11 18.21
C ARG A 15 -4.18 -8.02 17.86
N ARG A 16 -3.19 -7.46 17.17
CA ARG A 16 -1.90 -8.10 16.94
C ARG A 16 -1.20 -8.38 18.27
N SER A 17 -0.36 -9.43 18.27
CA SER A 17 0.61 -9.69 19.33
C SER A 17 1.36 -8.42 19.71
N GLN A 18 1.48 -8.14 21.01
CA GLN A 18 2.28 -7.03 21.52
C GLN A 18 3.79 -7.34 21.53
N GLU A 19 4.13 -8.55 21.10
CA GLU A 19 5.48 -9.08 21.02
C GLU A 19 5.77 -9.46 19.57
N VAL A 20 6.91 -9.01 19.06
CA VAL A 20 7.39 -9.27 17.70
C VAL A 20 8.61 -10.19 17.78
N ARG A 21 8.63 -11.21 16.93
CA ARG A 21 9.73 -12.16 16.80
C ARG A 21 10.12 -12.28 15.34
N LEU A 22 11.37 -12.64 15.09
CA LEU A 22 11.85 -12.96 13.76
C LEU A 22 11.61 -14.45 13.49
N GLU A 23 10.68 -14.75 12.60
CA GLU A 23 10.35 -16.12 12.18
C GLU A 23 10.78 -16.34 10.72
N GLY A 24 12.09 -16.45 10.50
CA GLY A 24 12.67 -16.65 9.17
C GLY A 24 14.03 -15.97 9.04
N ARG A 25 14.53 -15.88 7.81
CA ARG A 25 15.84 -15.31 7.49
C ARG A 25 15.77 -13.79 7.32
N VAL A 26 16.91 -13.12 7.41
CA VAL A 26 17.05 -11.69 7.12
C VAL A 26 17.67 -11.53 5.73
N LEU A 27 16.99 -10.79 4.85
CA LEU A 27 17.54 -10.40 3.56
C LEU A 27 18.25 -9.05 3.69
N HIS A 28 19.57 -9.06 3.56
CA HIS A 28 20.41 -7.87 3.48
C HIS A 28 20.52 -7.40 2.03
N LEU A 29 19.84 -6.31 1.68
CA LEU A 29 19.89 -5.70 0.36
C LEU A 29 21.17 -4.85 0.24
N VAL A 30 22.27 -5.50 -0.12
CA VAL A 30 23.62 -4.93 -0.27
C VAL A 30 24.00 -4.68 -1.72
N ASP A 31 24.90 -3.73 -1.97
CA ASP A 31 25.41 -3.39 -3.31
C ASP A 31 26.53 -4.34 -3.75
N ASP A 32 26.29 -5.64 -3.60
CA ASP A 32 27.22 -6.71 -3.95
C ASP A 32 26.44 -7.92 -4.50
N ALA A 33 26.64 -8.24 -5.78
CA ALA A 33 25.88 -9.28 -6.46
C ALA A 33 26.18 -10.69 -5.92
N GLU A 34 27.43 -10.96 -5.55
CA GLU A 34 27.84 -12.26 -5.04
C GLU A 34 27.20 -12.53 -3.67
N ALA A 35 27.27 -11.55 -2.77
CA ALA A 35 26.64 -11.62 -1.46
C ALA A 35 25.11 -11.76 -1.55
N MET A 36 24.48 -11.09 -2.52
CA MET A 36 23.05 -11.30 -2.81
C MET A 36 22.77 -12.75 -3.25
N LEU A 37 23.54 -13.30 -4.19
CA LEU A 37 23.37 -14.68 -4.66
C LEU A 37 23.62 -15.72 -3.54
N GLN A 38 24.57 -15.47 -2.65
CA GLN A 38 24.81 -16.31 -1.47
C GLN A 38 23.57 -16.36 -0.55
N GLN A 39 22.95 -15.21 -0.28
CA GLN A 39 21.70 -15.16 0.49
C GLN A 39 20.56 -15.93 -0.18
N LEU A 40 20.35 -15.70 -1.47
CA LEU A 40 19.27 -16.33 -2.23
C LEU A 40 19.45 -17.84 -2.36
N SER A 41 20.69 -18.34 -2.30
CA SER A 41 21.00 -19.77 -2.30
C SER A 41 20.96 -20.43 -0.92
N GLY A 42 20.61 -19.69 0.14
CA GLY A 42 20.38 -20.22 1.49
C GLY A 42 21.43 -19.87 2.54
N THR A 43 22.44 -19.06 2.20
CA THR A 43 23.50 -18.66 3.15
C THR A 43 23.19 -17.32 3.79
N ASP A 44 23.04 -17.26 5.11
CA ASP A 44 22.79 -15.99 5.80
C ASP A 44 24.03 -15.11 5.86
N LEU A 45 23.88 -13.83 5.54
CA LEU A 45 24.89 -12.82 5.84
C LEU A 45 24.78 -12.45 7.32
N PRO A 46 25.91 -12.35 8.05
CA PRO A 46 25.89 -11.84 9.42
C PRO A 46 25.58 -10.34 9.43
N LEU A 47 25.05 -9.82 10.55
CA LEU A 47 24.71 -8.40 10.68
C LEU A 47 25.91 -7.47 10.48
N ASP A 48 27.12 -7.91 10.84
CA ASP A 48 28.38 -7.19 10.70
C ASP A 48 29.14 -7.53 9.41
N HIS A 49 28.42 -7.89 8.33
CA HIS A 49 28.98 -8.29 7.04
C HIS A 49 29.95 -7.27 6.39
N GLY A 50 29.97 -6.00 6.83
CA GLY A 50 30.89 -4.97 6.34
C GLY A 50 30.59 -4.43 4.93
N LEU A 51 29.69 -5.07 4.18
CA LEU A 51 29.19 -4.60 2.89
C LEU A 51 28.29 -3.35 3.01
N THR A 52 28.27 -2.55 1.95
CA THR A 52 27.40 -1.37 1.83
C THR A 52 25.97 -1.77 1.52
N TYR A 53 25.01 -1.34 2.35
CA TYR A 53 23.59 -1.46 2.01
C TYR A 53 23.22 -0.61 0.79
N ARG A 54 22.34 -1.10 -0.08
CA ARG A 54 21.83 -0.31 -1.21
C ARG A 54 20.92 0.81 -0.72
N ASP A 55 21.29 2.03 -1.10
CA ASP A 55 20.47 3.23 -0.99
C ASP A 55 19.50 3.38 -2.19
N ASN A 56 18.46 4.19 -2.02
CA ASN A 56 17.53 4.61 -3.06
C ASN A 56 16.77 3.47 -3.76
N ILE A 57 16.51 2.36 -3.06
CA ILE A 57 15.70 1.26 -3.60
C ILE A 57 14.30 1.80 -3.92
N SER A 58 13.98 1.85 -5.20
CA SER A 58 12.72 2.38 -5.71
C SER A 58 11.60 1.34 -5.77
N THR A 59 10.35 1.78 -5.81
CA THR A 59 9.20 0.89 -6.05
C THR A 59 9.27 0.20 -7.42
N ASP A 60 9.98 0.77 -8.39
CA ASP A 60 10.29 0.14 -9.68
C ASP A 60 11.33 -0.98 -9.57
N GLU A 61 12.26 -0.90 -8.62
CA GLU A 61 13.21 -1.98 -8.35
C GLU A 61 12.53 -3.12 -7.56
N ILE A 62 11.65 -2.79 -6.61
CA ILE A 62 10.88 -3.77 -5.85
C ILE A 62 9.87 -4.47 -6.76
N THR A 63 9.07 -3.72 -7.50
CA THR A 63 8.05 -4.23 -8.43
C THR A 63 8.05 -3.40 -9.71
N PRO A 64 8.81 -3.80 -10.74
CA PRO A 64 8.77 -3.13 -12.05
C PRO A 64 7.35 -3.04 -12.60
N ALA A 65 7.06 -2.05 -13.46
CA ALA A 65 5.71 -1.82 -13.97
C ALA A 65 5.02 -3.07 -14.57
N TYR A 66 5.78 -3.94 -15.26
CA TYR A 66 5.23 -5.18 -15.84
C TYR A 66 4.83 -6.23 -14.80
N VAL A 67 5.40 -6.17 -13.59
CA VAL A 67 5.00 -7.01 -12.45
C VAL A 67 3.67 -6.53 -11.88
N CYS A 68 3.38 -5.23 -11.96
CA CYS A 68 2.11 -4.65 -11.52
C CYS A 68 0.91 -5.03 -12.42
N TYR A 69 1.10 -5.91 -13.40
CA TYR A 69 0.00 -6.56 -14.12
C TYR A 69 -0.65 -7.67 -13.28
N TYR A 70 0.09 -8.23 -12.33
CA TYR A 70 -0.46 -9.08 -11.29
C TYR A 70 -1.04 -8.21 -10.18
N HIS A 71 -2.16 -8.65 -9.60
CA HIS A 71 -2.90 -7.90 -8.57
C HIS A 71 -3.33 -8.78 -7.39
N ASP A 72 -2.87 -10.03 -7.35
CA ASP A 72 -3.11 -11.02 -6.33
C ASP A 72 -1.78 -11.49 -5.68
N GLU A 73 -1.82 -12.57 -4.91
CA GLU A 73 -0.65 -13.13 -4.21
C GLU A 73 0.48 -13.58 -5.14
N THR A 74 0.24 -13.68 -6.46
CA THR A 74 1.27 -13.94 -7.46
C THR A 74 2.37 -12.87 -7.43
N LEU A 75 2.06 -11.65 -6.95
CA LEU A 75 3.06 -10.60 -6.72
C LEU A 75 4.21 -11.04 -5.81
N GLY A 76 3.97 -11.97 -4.87
CA GLY A 76 4.99 -12.54 -4.00
C GLY A 76 6.11 -13.29 -4.72
N GLU A 77 5.91 -13.62 -5.99
CA GLU A 77 6.93 -14.29 -6.81
C GLU A 77 7.95 -13.31 -7.40
N PHE A 78 7.74 -12.00 -7.31
CA PHE A 78 8.53 -11.00 -8.03
C PHE A 78 9.18 -9.87 -7.20
N PRO A 79 9.18 -9.82 -5.86
CA PRO A 79 9.82 -8.70 -5.18
C PRO A 79 11.31 -8.64 -5.51
N TYR A 80 11.80 -7.43 -5.77
CA TYR A 80 13.17 -7.06 -6.13
C TYR A 80 13.68 -7.58 -7.49
N VAL A 81 12.84 -8.06 -8.42
CA VAL A 81 13.34 -8.47 -9.75
C VAL A 81 13.89 -7.31 -10.60
N GLY A 82 13.65 -6.06 -10.19
CA GLY A 82 14.29 -4.87 -10.77
C GLY A 82 15.51 -4.38 -9.99
N TYR A 83 15.83 -4.99 -8.85
CA TYR A 83 16.93 -4.58 -7.99
C TYR A 83 18.28 -4.88 -8.64
N SER A 84 19.16 -3.88 -8.61
CA SER A 84 20.55 -4.03 -9.04
C SER A 84 21.53 -3.95 -7.88
N ALA A 85 22.56 -4.78 -7.93
CA ALA A 85 23.69 -4.81 -7.00
C ALA A 85 24.99 -4.98 -7.80
N GLY A 86 25.96 -4.08 -7.64
CA GLY A 86 27.20 -4.12 -8.41
C GLY A 86 27.01 -4.02 -9.93
N GLY A 87 25.87 -3.52 -10.40
CA GLY A 87 25.49 -3.48 -11.83
C GLY A 87 24.87 -4.77 -12.39
N GLU A 88 24.67 -5.79 -11.55
CA GLU A 88 23.98 -7.02 -11.90
C GLU A 88 22.58 -7.09 -11.30
N PHE A 89 21.74 -8.02 -11.78
CA PHE A 89 20.37 -8.25 -11.31
C PHE A 89 20.26 -9.65 -10.68
N PRO A 90 20.68 -9.83 -9.41
CA PRO A 90 20.81 -11.15 -8.80
C PRO A 90 19.46 -11.79 -8.43
N VAL A 91 18.38 -11.01 -8.34
CA VAL A 91 17.06 -11.50 -7.93
C VAL A 91 16.25 -11.91 -9.16
N THR A 92 15.70 -13.11 -9.12
CA THR A 92 14.81 -13.63 -10.17
C THR A 92 13.44 -14.01 -9.59
N ARG A 93 12.53 -14.48 -10.44
CA ARG A 93 11.22 -14.97 -9.99
C ARG A 93 11.40 -16.03 -8.90
N ASN A 94 10.58 -15.96 -7.85
CA ASN A 94 10.56 -16.79 -6.65
C ASN A 94 11.79 -16.69 -5.73
N SER A 95 12.85 -15.96 -6.09
CA SER A 95 14.08 -15.93 -5.30
C SER A 95 13.86 -15.53 -3.83
N ILE A 96 12.93 -14.59 -3.57
CA ILE A 96 12.63 -14.15 -2.21
C ILE A 96 11.69 -15.13 -1.49
N LYS A 97 10.65 -15.58 -2.18
CA LYS A 97 9.63 -16.49 -1.64
C LYS A 97 10.24 -17.85 -1.25
N GLU A 98 11.15 -18.37 -2.07
CA GLU A 98 11.89 -19.61 -1.79
C GLU A 98 13.03 -19.39 -0.79
N GLY A 99 13.49 -18.14 -0.63
CA GLY A 99 14.54 -17.77 0.28
C GLY A 99 14.16 -17.81 1.77
N GLY A 100 12.87 -17.90 2.11
CA GLY A 100 12.40 -18.03 3.50
C GLY A 100 12.69 -16.79 4.36
N PHE A 101 12.68 -15.60 3.74
CA PHE A 101 12.97 -14.35 4.41
C PHE A 101 11.75 -13.79 5.14
N ALA A 102 11.94 -13.38 6.38
CA ALA A 102 10.96 -12.72 7.23
C ALA A 102 11.18 -11.21 7.33
N ALA A 103 12.43 -10.78 7.15
CA ALA A 103 12.84 -9.38 7.22
C ALA A 103 13.66 -8.97 5.99
N ALA A 104 13.54 -7.71 5.57
CA ALA A 104 14.41 -7.10 4.58
C ALA A 104 15.06 -5.82 5.11
N VAL A 105 16.36 -5.67 4.87
CA VAL A 105 17.19 -4.58 5.38
C VAL A 105 17.83 -3.83 4.21
N SER A 106 17.75 -2.50 4.19
CA SER A 106 18.38 -1.67 3.16
C SER A 106 18.99 -0.38 3.74
N GLY A 107 19.63 0.41 2.89
CA GLY A 107 20.22 1.69 3.29
C GLY A 107 19.16 2.79 3.36
N LYS A 108 19.50 3.96 2.84
CA LYS A 108 18.65 5.15 2.83
C LYS A 108 17.62 5.11 1.71
N ARG A 109 16.51 5.83 1.91
CA ARG A 109 15.48 6.16 0.91
C ARG A 109 14.82 4.94 0.28
N ARG A 110 14.46 3.97 1.12
CA ARG A 110 13.69 2.80 0.69
C ARG A 110 12.28 3.18 0.28
N GLY A 111 11.81 2.65 -0.86
CA GLY A 111 10.44 2.84 -1.33
C GLY A 111 10.24 4.13 -2.12
N LYS A 112 11.30 4.64 -2.76
CA LYS A 112 11.26 5.86 -3.59
C LYS A 112 10.42 5.62 -4.85
N GLY A 113 9.65 6.63 -5.25
CA GLY A 113 8.99 6.66 -6.56
C GLY A 113 7.48 6.68 -6.45
N SER A 114 6.82 6.07 -7.42
CA SER A 114 5.35 6.04 -7.52
C SER A 114 4.70 5.40 -6.29
N SER A 115 3.48 5.84 -5.97
CA SER A 115 2.66 5.24 -4.92
C SER A 115 2.18 3.84 -5.34
N ARG A 116 2.98 2.81 -5.08
CA ARG A 116 2.67 1.41 -5.42
C ARG A 116 2.48 0.58 -4.17
N GLU A 117 1.22 0.34 -3.78
CA GLU A 117 0.90 -0.63 -2.73
C GLU A 117 1.32 -2.07 -3.13
N ALA A 118 1.42 -2.34 -4.43
CA ALA A 118 1.96 -3.58 -4.97
C ALA A 118 3.38 -3.91 -4.49
N SER A 119 4.22 -2.90 -4.20
CA SER A 119 5.60 -3.15 -3.73
C SER A 119 5.63 -3.80 -2.33
N PRO A 120 5.07 -3.20 -1.27
CA PRO A 120 5.00 -3.85 0.03
C PRO A 120 4.08 -5.08 0.05
N TYR A 121 3.07 -5.16 -0.83
CA TYR A 121 2.26 -6.36 -0.95
C TYR A 121 3.03 -7.54 -1.56
N ALA A 122 3.90 -7.30 -2.56
CA ALA A 122 4.80 -8.32 -3.09
C ALA A 122 5.76 -8.85 -2.02
N GLU A 123 6.31 -7.96 -1.18
CA GLU A 123 7.15 -8.35 -0.04
C GLU A 123 6.39 -9.22 0.96
N LEU A 124 5.17 -8.82 1.32
CA LEU A 124 4.29 -9.58 2.21
C LEU A 124 3.97 -10.97 1.67
N CYS A 125 3.54 -11.07 0.40
CA CYS A 125 3.23 -12.33 -0.25
C CYS A 125 4.46 -13.25 -0.45
N ALA A 126 5.67 -12.70 -0.33
CA ALA A 126 6.92 -13.46 -0.33
C ALA A 126 7.36 -13.90 1.08
N GLY A 127 6.65 -13.50 2.13
CA GLY A 127 6.92 -13.87 3.53
C GLY A 127 7.58 -12.76 4.38
N ILE A 128 7.94 -11.64 3.77
CA ILE A 128 8.57 -10.51 4.47
C ILE A 128 7.49 -9.73 5.22
N HIS A 129 7.62 -9.62 6.53
CA HIS A 129 6.71 -8.87 7.39
C HIS A 129 7.42 -7.79 8.22
N LEU A 130 8.77 -7.77 8.21
CA LEU A 130 9.60 -6.76 8.85
C LEU A 130 10.46 -6.02 7.82
N ILE A 131 10.40 -4.70 7.82
CA ILE A 131 11.19 -3.84 6.94
C ILE A 131 12.10 -2.95 7.79
N PHE A 132 13.40 -3.06 7.56
CA PHE A 132 14.42 -2.22 8.18
C PHE A 132 15.14 -1.38 7.13
N ALA A 133 15.32 -0.09 7.41
CA ALA A 133 16.12 0.79 6.57
C ALA A 133 16.65 1.98 7.37
N GLU A 134 17.72 2.63 6.93
CA GLU A 134 18.18 3.88 7.56
C GLU A 134 17.11 4.98 7.50
N ASN A 135 16.35 5.03 6.41
CA ASN A 135 15.09 5.76 6.33
C ASN A 135 14.18 5.19 5.23
N ILE A 136 12.89 5.46 5.37
CA ILE A 136 11.83 4.89 4.53
C ILE A 136 10.98 6.04 4.00
N GLU A 137 10.68 6.01 2.71
CA GLU A 137 9.84 7.01 2.05
C GLU A 137 8.39 6.90 2.56
N ARG A 138 7.78 8.05 2.84
CA ARG A 138 6.53 8.17 3.62
C ARG A 138 5.38 7.31 3.06
N ILE A 139 5.15 7.37 1.75
CA ILE A 139 4.02 6.66 1.11
C ILE A 139 4.23 5.15 1.19
N TYR A 140 5.42 4.66 0.87
CA TYR A 140 5.74 3.24 0.99
C TYR A 140 5.61 2.76 2.44
N GLN A 141 6.08 3.55 3.42
CA GLN A 141 5.93 3.23 4.83
C GLN A 141 4.46 3.12 5.26
N GLN A 142 3.62 4.03 4.78
CA GLN A 142 2.17 3.99 5.05
C GLN A 142 1.51 2.76 4.43
N ASN A 143 1.88 2.40 3.20
CA ASN A 143 1.38 1.18 2.56
C ASN A 143 1.82 -0.09 3.31
N CYS A 144 3.06 -0.12 3.83
CA CYS A 144 3.50 -1.21 4.72
C CYS A 144 2.56 -1.36 5.92
N HIS A 145 2.28 -0.26 6.65
CA HIS A 145 1.39 -0.33 7.82
C HIS A 145 -0.04 -0.69 7.46
N ASN A 146 -0.56 -0.19 6.33
CA ASN A 146 -1.91 -0.51 5.84
C ASN A 146 -2.07 -2.01 5.58
N LEU A 147 -1.04 -2.64 5.03
CA LEU A 147 -0.98 -4.08 4.76
C LEU A 147 -0.58 -4.92 5.97
N GLY A 148 -0.12 -4.27 7.05
CA GLY A 148 0.31 -4.94 8.29
C GLY A 148 1.81 -5.26 8.39
N LEU A 149 2.65 -4.84 7.45
CA LEU A 149 4.11 -4.94 7.61
C LEU A 149 4.60 -3.95 8.67
N LEU A 150 5.57 -4.37 9.46
CA LEU A 150 6.22 -3.52 10.44
C LEU A 150 7.44 -2.85 9.83
N THR A 151 7.63 -1.57 10.12
CA THR A 151 8.78 -0.81 9.62
C THR A 151 9.55 -0.20 10.79
N CYS A 152 10.88 -0.29 10.75
CA CYS A 152 11.75 0.23 11.79
C CYS A 152 13.04 0.81 11.20
N THR A 153 13.51 1.92 11.76
CA THR A 153 14.77 2.57 11.37
C THR A 153 15.86 2.41 12.44
N ASP A 154 15.59 1.66 13.51
CA ASP A 154 16.52 1.38 14.59
C ASP A 154 17.06 -0.04 14.43
N PHE A 155 18.31 -0.17 14.01
CA PHE A 155 18.93 -1.47 13.77
C PHE A 155 19.27 -2.21 15.07
N SER A 156 19.25 -1.56 16.24
CA SER A 156 19.37 -2.27 17.51
C SER A 156 18.15 -3.19 17.77
N VAL A 157 16.98 -2.86 17.21
CA VAL A 157 15.80 -3.73 17.24
C VAL A 157 16.03 -4.97 16.36
N LEU A 158 16.64 -4.79 15.18
CA LEU A 158 17.02 -5.90 14.29
C LEU A 158 18.03 -6.83 14.96
N GLU A 159 19.07 -6.28 15.60
CA GLU A 159 20.10 -7.04 16.33
C GLU A 159 19.48 -7.96 17.37
N ARG A 160 18.55 -7.43 18.19
CA ARG A 160 17.84 -8.19 19.21
C ARG A 160 16.97 -9.29 18.62
N LEU A 161 16.24 -8.99 17.54
CA LEU A 161 15.43 -9.96 16.82
C LEU A 161 16.26 -11.12 16.26
N VAL A 162 17.42 -10.82 15.65
CA VAL A 162 18.35 -11.84 15.14
C VAL A 162 18.98 -12.66 16.27
N ALA A 163 19.19 -12.06 17.44
CA ALA A 163 19.61 -12.77 18.65
C ALA A 163 18.51 -13.70 19.23
N GLY A 164 17.32 -13.74 18.61
CA GLY A 164 16.19 -14.57 19.03
C GLY A 164 15.35 -13.94 20.13
N GLU A 165 15.55 -12.65 20.45
CA GLU A 165 14.71 -11.94 21.41
C GLU A 165 13.31 -11.69 20.84
N SER A 166 12.35 -11.68 21.76
CA SER A 166 11.04 -11.08 21.53
C SER A 166 11.15 -9.59 21.84
N VAL A 167 10.76 -8.73 20.91
CA VAL A 167 10.78 -7.27 21.10
C VAL A 167 9.36 -6.71 21.22
N PRO A 168 9.13 -5.72 22.09
CA PRO A 168 7.82 -5.09 22.21
C PRO A 168 7.40 -4.41 20.90
N LEU A 169 6.11 -4.52 20.55
CA LEU A 169 5.53 -3.86 19.36
C LEU A 169 5.72 -2.33 19.38
N ASP A 170 5.79 -1.73 20.56
CA ASP A 170 6.02 -0.29 20.75
C ASP A 170 7.32 0.21 20.09
N GLU A 171 8.34 -0.66 19.93
CA GLU A 171 9.57 -0.35 19.18
C GLU A 171 9.27 0.04 17.73
N PHE A 172 8.23 -0.53 17.13
CA PHE A 172 7.79 -0.23 15.77
C PHE A 172 6.80 0.95 15.69
N LYS A 173 6.38 1.54 16.82
CA LYS A 173 5.44 2.67 16.87
C LYS A 173 6.11 4.02 17.13
N LYS A 174 7.39 4.02 17.50
CA LYS A 174 8.18 5.24 17.74
C LYS A 174 8.05 6.24 16.58
N GLY A 175 7.73 7.49 16.91
CA GLY A 175 7.63 8.61 15.98
C GLY A 175 6.36 8.64 15.11
N LYS A 176 5.38 7.76 15.36
CA LYS A 176 4.13 7.67 14.57
C LYS A 176 2.98 8.36 15.28
N ASP A 177 2.02 8.85 14.51
CA ASP A 177 0.81 9.47 15.06
C ASP A 177 -0.13 8.42 15.69
N PRO A 178 -1.08 8.83 16.55
CA PRO A 178 -1.95 7.90 17.26
C PRO A 178 -2.82 7.01 16.36
N VAL A 179 -3.18 7.45 15.16
CA VAL A 179 -3.98 6.64 14.23
C VAL A 179 -3.10 5.56 13.62
N THR A 180 -1.90 5.91 13.15
CA THR A 180 -0.93 4.95 12.63
C THR A 180 -0.52 3.91 13.68
N CYS A 181 -0.32 4.32 14.93
CA CYS A 181 -0.06 3.39 16.04
C CYS A 181 -1.18 2.35 16.20
N GLN A 182 -2.44 2.77 16.11
CA GLN A 182 -3.57 1.85 16.21
C GLN A 182 -3.71 0.96 14.97
N ILE A 183 -3.42 1.46 13.77
CA ILE A 183 -3.35 0.62 12.56
C ILE A 183 -2.33 -0.52 12.77
N ILE A 184 -1.17 -0.21 13.34
CA ILE A 184 -0.15 -1.22 13.70
C ILE A 184 -0.65 -2.19 14.77
N ASP A 185 -1.31 -1.70 15.83
CA ASP A 185 -1.84 -2.53 16.93
C ASP A 185 -2.91 -3.53 16.47
N TRP A 186 -3.69 -3.17 15.44
CA TRP A 186 -4.70 -4.05 14.84
C TRP A 186 -4.15 -4.86 13.65
N GLY A 187 -2.92 -4.59 13.24
CA GLY A 187 -2.19 -5.38 12.26
C GLY A 187 -2.54 -5.09 10.80
N GLY A 188 -3.09 -3.91 10.51
CA GLY A 188 -3.47 -3.50 9.17
C GLY A 188 -4.60 -2.47 9.19
N LEU A 189 -4.75 -1.72 8.09
CA LEU A 189 -5.79 -0.70 7.95
C LEU A 189 -7.19 -1.34 7.91
N PHE A 190 -7.32 -2.54 7.33
CA PHE A 190 -8.61 -3.23 7.25
C PHE A 190 -9.09 -3.68 8.64
N GLU A 191 -8.24 -4.41 9.35
CA GLU A 191 -8.48 -4.92 10.70
C GLU A 191 -8.76 -3.77 11.67
N PHE A 192 -7.99 -2.69 11.58
CA PHE A 192 -8.26 -1.45 12.30
C PHE A 192 -9.63 -0.87 11.99
N ASN A 193 -10.03 -0.77 10.72
CA ASN A 193 -11.36 -0.26 10.35
C ASN A 193 -12.50 -1.15 10.85
N LEU A 194 -12.31 -2.46 10.85
CA LEU A 194 -13.27 -3.40 11.39
C LEU A 194 -13.44 -3.21 12.91
N ALA A 195 -12.32 -3.10 13.63
CA ALA A 195 -12.32 -2.80 15.06
C ALA A 195 -12.96 -1.43 15.37
N ARG A 196 -12.72 -0.43 14.52
CA ARG A 196 -13.31 0.91 14.60
C ARG A 196 -14.83 0.86 14.44
N LEU A 197 -15.36 0.14 13.46
CA LEU A 197 -16.80 -0.07 13.25
C LEU A 197 -17.47 -0.82 14.41
N GLN A 198 -16.70 -1.59 15.18
CA GLN A 198 -17.14 -2.32 16.37
C GLN A 198 -16.95 -1.51 17.67
N GLY A 199 -16.49 -0.25 17.61
CA GLY A 199 -16.25 0.58 18.79
C GLY A 199 -15.08 0.12 19.66
N LYS A 200 -14.14 -0.66 19.12
CA LYS A 200 -12.97 -1.20 19.84
C LYS A 200 -11.72 -0.32 19.75
N VAL A 201 -11.83 0.82 19.06
CA VAL A 201 -10.75 1.77 18.75
C VAL A 201 -11.10 3.10 19.41
N ASP A 202 -10.09 3.76 19.98
CA ASP A 202 -10.22 5.10 20.55
C ASP A 202 -9.53 6.10 19.63
N LEU A 203 -10.30 6.82 18.81
CA LEU A 203 -9.71 7.80 17.91
C LEU A 203 -9.49 9.12 18.64
N PRO A 204 -8.33 9.78 18.43
CA PRO A 204 -8.15 11.12 18.94
C PRO A 204 -9.25 12.04 18.38
N GLY A 205 -9.92 12.75 19.30
CA GLY A 205 -10.88 13.79 18.95
C GLY A 205 -10.20 14.91 18.15
N PRO A 206 -10.97 15.71 17.39
CA PRO A 206 -10.43 16.83 16.62
C PRO A 206 -9.72 17.83 17.51
N ILE A 207 -8.60 18.36 17.02
CA ILE A 207 -7.85 19.41 17.72
C ILE A 207 -8.32 20.77 17.20
N ALA A 208 -8.86 21.59 18.10
CA ALA A 208 -9.29 22.93 17.76
C ALA A 208 -8.10 23.85 17.51
N ALA A 209 -8.18 24.65 16.44
CA ALA A 209 -7.14 25.62 16.11
C ALA A 209 -7.22 26.83 17.05
N THR A 210 -6.06 27.37 17.44
CA THR A 210 -5.98 28.52 18.37
C THR A 210 -5.94 29.89 17.67
N GLY A 211 -6.11 29.95 16.34
CA GLY A 211 -5.96 31.18 15.57
C GLY A 211 -6.68 31.18 14.22
N PRO A 212 -6.45 32.22 13.38
CA PRO A 212 -7.02 32.30 12.05
C PRO A 212 -6.68 31.07 11.21
N GLN A 213 -7.66 30.57 10.46
CA GLN A 213 -7.51 29.35 9.68
C GLN A 213 -7.29 29.63 8.19
N THR A 214 -6.40 28.85 7.61
CA THR A 214 -6.21 28.76 6.16
C THR A 214 -7.43 28.10 5.48
N ILE A 215 -7.54 28.26 4.16
CA ILE A 215 -8.55 27.54 3.38
C ILE A 215 -8.42 26.02 3.53
N THR A 216 -7.19 25.50 3.56
CA THR A 216 -6.92 24.08 3.77
C THR A 216 -7.46 23.59 5.10
N GLN A 217 -7.16 24.28 6.20
CA GLN A 217 -7.71 23.92 7.52
C GLN A 217 -9.24 23.92 7.53
N LYS A 218 -9.89 24.87 6.84
CA LYS A 218 -11.35 24.89 6.74
C LYS A 218 -11.92 23.71 5.96
N ILE A 219 -11.25 23.30 4.88
CA ILE A 219 -11.64 22.11 4.10
C ILE A 219 -11.51 20.85 4.95
N PHE A 220 -10.36 20.65 5.60
CA PHE A 220 -10.15 19.50 6.49
C PHE A 220 -11.11 19.51 7.69
N ALA A 221 -11.39 20.66 8.29
CA ALA A 221 -12.34 20.80 9.39
C ALA A 221 -13.74 20.35 8.98
N ARG A 222 -14.20 20.76 7.79
CA ARG A 222 -15.51 20.37 7.24
C ARG A 222 -15.61 18.87 6.97
N SER A 223 -14.53 18.27 6.47
CA SER A 223 -14.49 16.84 6.13
C SER A 223 -14.16 15.94 7.33
N ARG A 224 -13.77 16.48 8.49
CA ARG A 224 -13.34 15.70 9.65
C ARG A 224 -14.47 14.82 10.17
N ILE A 225 -14.24 13.51 10.28
CA ILE A 225 -15.11 12.58 10.98
C ILE A 225 -14.95 12.82 12.48
N ILE A 226 -16.05 13.14 13.17
CA ILE A 226 -16.09 13.39 14.62
C ILE A 226 -16.70 12.25 15.41
N ASP A 227 -17.49 11.40 14.76
CA ASP A 227 -18.02 10.17 15.34
C ASP A 227 -17.89 9.04 14.30
N SER A 228 -17.08 8.04 14.64
CA SER A 228 -16.82 6.90 13.76
C SER A 228 -17.96 5.89 13.68
N ALA A 229 -18.84 5.83 14.68
CA ALA A 229 -19.97 4.90 14.71
C ALA A 229 -21.13 5.42 13.88
N THR A 230 -21.39 6.73 13.94
CA THR A 230 -22.48 7.37 13.17
C THR A 230 -22.03 7.92 11.83
N GLY A 231 -20.72 8.12 11.64
CA GLY A 231 -20.17 8.76 10.45
C GLY A 231 -20.37 10.27 10.43
N GLN A 232 -20.68 10.89 11.58
CA GLN A 232 -20.87 12.33 11.67
C GLN A 232 -19.60 13.08 11.27
N VAL A 233 -19.76 14.09 10.42
CA VAL A 233 -18.68 14.93 9.89
C VAL A 233 -18.83 16.38 10.30
N GLY A 234 -17.71 17.08 10.33
CA GLY A 234 -17.64 18.53 10.48
C GLY A 234 -17.17 18.97 11.86
N THR A 235 -16.25 19.92 11.85
CA THR A 235 -15.73 20.62 13.02
C THR A 235 -15.61 22.10 12.69
N ASP A 236 -15.58 22.94 13.72
CA ASP A 236 -15.39 24.38 13.52
C ASP A 236 -13.96 24.71 13.09
N SER A 237 -12.99 23.85 13.41
CA SER A 237 -11.59 24.10 13.06
C SER A 237 -10.74 22.83 12.96
N ALA A 238 -9.58 22.96 12.31
CA ALA A 238 -8.57 21.90 12.21
C ALA A 238 -7.17 22.48 12.44
N GLU A 239 -6.35 21.72 13.16
CA GLU A 239 -4.99 22.09 13.55
C GLU A 239 -3.93 21.25 12.80
N ILE A 240 -2.75 21.82 12.55
CA ILE A 240 -1.66 21.10 11.89
C ILE A 240 -1.15 20.00 12.85
N GLY A 241 -1.04 18.77 12.34
CA GLY A 241 -0.64 17.61 13.14
C GLY A 241 -1.82 16.88 13.79
N ASP A 242 -3.07 17.35 13.60
CA ASP A 242 -4.26 16.57 13.94
C ASP A 242 -4.34 15.33 13.03
N ALA A 243 -4.41 14.14 13.64
CA ALA A 243 -4.57 12.87 12.97
C ALA A 243 -6.00 12.36 13.12
N GLY A 244 -6.61 11.92 12.01
CA GLY A 244 -7.94 11.33 12.03
C GLY A 244 -8.46 11.05 10.63
N PHE A 245 -9.77 10.81 10.55
CA PHE A 245 -10.43 10.45 9.31
C PHE A 245 -11.12 11.63 8.68
N PHE A 246 -11.10 11.66 7.35
CA PHE A 246 -11.73 12.71 6.56
C PHE A 246 -12.62 12.09 5.50
N GLN A 247 -13.87 12.55 5.43
CA GLN A 247 -14.76 12.18 4.35
C GLN A 247 -14.25 12.80 3.05
N THR A 248 -14.10 11.97 2.04
CA THR A 248 -13.69 12.38 0.69
C THR A 248 -14.92 12.65 -0.15
N ASP A 249 -14.88 13.74 -0.91
CA ASP A 249 -15.94 14.11 -1.85
C ASP A 249 -15.84 13.28 -3.13
N ILE A 250 -14.62 13.02 -3.62
CA ILE A 250 -14.35 12.23 -4.82
C ILE A 250 -13.18 11.29 -4.57
N ARG A 251 -13.29 10.07 -5.09
CA ARG A 251 -12.27 9.02 -5.04
C ARG A 251 -12.01 8.55 -6.45
N PHE A 252 -10.77 8.57 -6.91
CA PHE A 252 -10.44 8.01 -8.22
C PHE A 252 -9.33 6.97 -8.18
N SER A 253 -9.35 6.07 -9.15
CA SER A 253 -8.36 5.00 -9.28
C SER A 253 -8.10 4.68 -10.74
N HIS A 254 -6.87 4.27 -11.05
CA HIS A 254 -6.48 3.88 -12.40
C HIS A 254 -6.26 2.37 -12.52
N GLU A 255 -6.03 1.86 -13.72
CA GLU A 255 -6.09 0.43 -14.05
C GLU A 255 -4.99 -0.43 -13.40
N TYR A 256 -3.89 0.16 -12.94
CA TYR A 256 -2.87 -0.59 -12.20
C TYR A 256 -3.29 -0.91 -10.75
N VAL A 257 -4.11 -0.05 -10.14
CA VAL A 257 -4.46 -0.15 -8.71
C VAL A 257 -5.85 -0.71 -8.51
N THR A 258 -6.79 -0.37 -9.40
CA THR A 258 -8.21 -0.74 -9.25
C THR A 258 -8.41 -2.25 -9.08
N PRO A 259 -7.79 -3.14 -9.86
CA PRO A 259 -7.98 -4.59 -9.71
C PRO A 259 -7.49 -5.15 -8.36
N MET A 260 -6.41 -4.61 -7.81
CA MET A 260 -5.91 -4.98 -6.48
C MET A 260 -6.87 -4.51 -5.39
N ALA A 261 -7.28 -3.24 -5.43
CA ALA A 261 -8.25 -2.70 -4.48
C ALA A 261 -9.60 -3.44 -4.53
N ALA A 262 -10.08 -3.78 -5.73
CA ALA A 262 -11.28 -4.59 -5.94
C ALA A 262 -11.13 -5.99 -5.33
N SER A 263 -9.96 -6.63 -5.48
CA SER A 263 -9.68 -7.95 -4.92
C SER A 263 -9.64 -7.91 -3.39
N PHE A 264 -9.00 -6.90 -2.80
CA PHE A 264 -9.03 -6.69 -1.34
C PHE A 264 -10.44 -6.43 -0.84
N PHE A 265 -11.25 -5.64 -1.56
CA PHE A 265 -12.64 -5.42 -1.20
C PHE A 265 -13.44 -6.73 -1.19
N GLU A 266 -13.33 -7.54 -2.24
CA GLU A 266 -14.06 -8.82 -2.33
C GLU A 266 -13.62 -9.81 -1.24
N GLN A 267 -12.32 -9.88 -0.93
CA GLN A 267 -11.79 -10.76 0.11
C GLN A 267 -12.18 -10.28 1.52
N LYS A 268 -11.98 -8.99 1.79
CA LYS A 268 -12.08 -8.43 3.15
C LYS A 268 -13.50 -7.96 3.48
N VAL A 269 -14.29 -7.49 2.52
CA VAL A 269 -15.69 -7.05 2.72
C VAL A 269 -16.68 -8.11 2.25
N GLY A 270 -16.42 -8.73 1.10
CA GLY A 270 -17.27 -9.76 0.51
C GLY A 270 -17.65 -9.44 -0.93
N LYS A 271 -17.62 -10.45 -1.80
CA LYS A 271 -18.03 -10.28 -3.20
C LYS A 271 -19.51 -9.94 -3.32
N GLY A 272 -19.81 -8.84 -4.02
CA GLY A 272 -21.17 -8.35 -4.24
C GLY A 272 -21.75 -7.53 -3.08
N GLU A 273 -20.99 -7.31 -2.01
CA GLU A 273 -21.42 -6.42 -0.92
C GLU A 273 -21.41 -4.96 -1.39
N PRO A 274 -22.37 -4.13 -0.96
CA PRO A 274 -22.55 -2.79 -1.51
C PRO A 274 -21.39 -1.85 -1.20
N LEU A 275 -21.04 -0.99 -2.17
CA LEU A 275 -20.11 0.11 -1.99
C LEU A 275 -20.82 1.33 -1.39
N THR A 276 -20.09 2.08 -0.57
CA THR A 276 -20.53 3.40 -0.07
C THR A 276 -20.28 4.46 -1.14
N ASP A 277 -21.32 5.24 -1.44
CA ASP A 277 -21.31 6.37 -2.39
C ASP A 277 -20.58 6.04 -3.71
N PRO A 278 -21.04 5.02 -4.47
CA PRO A 278 -20.37 4.59 -5.71
C PRO A 278 -20.31 5.70 -6.76
N ASP A 279 -21.29 6.62 -6.79
CA ASP A 279 -21.33 7.76 -7.71
C ASP A 279 -20.18 8.74 -7.52
N SER A 280 -19.51 8.72 -6.36
CA SER A 280 -18.33 9.55 -6.11
C SER A 280 -17.01 8.79 -6.30
N VAL A 281 -17.07 7.59 -6.87
CA VAL A 281 -15.91 6.81 -7.31
C VAL A 281 -15.80 6.92 -8.83
N ILE A 282 -14.60 7.17 -9.33
CA ILE A 282 -14.34 7.30 -10.77
C ILE A 282 -13.10 6.48 -11.14
N PHE A 283 -13.25 5.62 -12.14
CA PHE A 283 -12.15 4.82 -12.65
C PHE A 283 -11.62 5.35 -13.97
N PHE A 284 -10.33 5.12 -14.18
CA PHE A 284 -9.62 5.51 -15.38
C PHE A 284 -8.81 4.34 -15.91
N ARG A 285 -8.77 4.25 -17.24
CA ARG A 285 -7.84 3.42 -17.98
C ARG A 285 -7.04 4.31 -18.92
N ASP A 286 -5.93 4.83 -18.44
CA ASP A 286 -5.15 5.86 -19.12
C ASP A 286 -3.65 5.54 -19.27
N HIS A 287 -3.16 4.50 -18.60
CA HIS A 287 -1.75 4.11 -18.59
C HIS A 287 -1.39 2.97 -19.55
N LEU A 288 -2.33 2.03 -19.78
CA LEU A 288 -2.10 0.78 -20.51
C LEU A 288 -2.70 0.74 -21.91
N THR A 289 -3.35 1.82 -22.34
CA THR A 289 -4.11 1.89 -23.60
C THR A 289 -3.27 1.69 -24.87
N PHE A 290 -1.95 1.89 -24.79
CA PHE A 290 -1.01 1.62 -25.89
C PHE A 290 -0.08 0.43 -25.62
N LEU A 291 -0.35 -0.37 -24.59
CA LEU A 291 0.53 -1.47 -24.17
C LEU A 291 0.80 -2.46 -25.30
N GLU A 292 -0.20 -2.78 -26.11
CA GLU A 292 -0.04 -3.72 -27.22
C GLU A 292 1.04 -3.27 -28.22
N GLN A 293 1.19 -1.96 -28.43
CA GLN A 293 2.16 -1.36 -29.33
C GLN A 293 3.54 -1.21 -28.67
N ALA A 294 3.58 -0.98 -27.35
CA ALA A 294 4.80 -0.72 -26.60
C ALA A 294 5.48 -1.98 -26.03
N ILE A 295 4.76 -3.08 -25.87
CA ILE A 295 5.28 -4.30 -25.23
C ILE A 295 6.33 -4.99 -26.10
N THR A 296 7.46 -5.38 -25.50
CA THR A 296 8.54 -6.08 -26.22
C THR A 296 8.14 -7.51 -26.60
N PRO A 297 8.73 -8.10 -27.67
CA PRO A 297 8.46 -9.49 -28.05
C PRO A 297 8.73 -10.50 -26.93
N GLU A 298 9.75 -10.27 -26.11
CA GLU A 298 10.12 -11.14 -24.97
C GLU A 298 9.01 -11.12 -23.92
N ARG A 299 8.55 -9.92 -23.51
CA ARG A 299 7.47 -9.76 -22.54
C ARG A 299 6.15 -10.31 -23.06
N ARG A 300 5.89 -10.18 -24.35
CA ARG A 300 4.72 -10.81 -25.01
C ARG A 300 4.79 -12.34 -24.94
N LYS A 301 5.95 -12.94 -25.20
CA LYS A 301 6.16 -14.40 -25.07
C LYS A 301 5.99 -14.89 -23.63
N MET A 302 6.25 -14.04 -22.64
CA MET A 302 6.00 -14.34 -21.22
C MET A 302 4.52 -14.26 -20.80
N GLY A 303 3.59 -13.94 -21.72
CA GLY A 303 2.17 -13.85 -21.41
C GLY A 303 1.74 -12.55 -20.72
N LEU A 304 2.62 -11.54 -20.66
CA LEU A 304 2.37 -10.30 -19.91
C LEU A 304 1.28 -9.43 -20.55
N LEU A 305 1.07 -9.54 -21.87
CA LEU A 305 -0.04 -8.83 -22.52
C LEU A 305 -1.40 -9.37 -22.06
N GLN A 306 -1.54 -10.70 -22.01
CA GLN A 306 -2.76 -11.35 -21.53
C GLN A 306 -2.99 -11.06 -20.04
N THR A 307 -1.90 -11.00 -19.26
CA THR A 307 -1.95 -10.63 -17.84
C THR A 307 -2.44 -9.20 -17.67
N ALA A 308 -1.91 -8.24 -18.44
CA ALA A 308 -2.37 -6.85 -18.41
C ALA A 308 -3.82 -6.68 -18.86
N GLU A 309 -4.29 -7.50 -19.80
CA GLU A 309 -5.70 -7.51 -20.22
C GLU A 309 -6.64 -7.93 -19.08
N GLN A 310 -6.18 -8.80 -18.15
CA GLN A 310 -6.97 -9.13 -16.95
C GLN A 310 -7.22 -7.92 -16.05
N LEU A 311 -6.29 -6.95 -16.00
CA LEU A 311 -6.52 -5.72 -15.25
C LEU A 311 -7.70 -4.93 -15.81
N LYS A 312 -7.78 -4.82 -17.16
CA LYS A 312 -8.89 -4.17 -17.85
C LYS A 312 -10.21 -4.86 -17.51
N ILE A 313 -10.27 -6.17 -17.72
CA ILE A 313 -11.47 -6.96 -17.50
C ILE A 313 -11.94 -6.83 -16.05
N LYS A 314 -11.04 -6.99 -15.08
CA LYS A 314 -11.39 -6.86 -13.66
C LYS A 314 -11.91 -5.47 -13.30
N GLN A 315 -11.32 -4.40 -13.84
CA GLN A 315 -11.78 -3.04 -13.62
C GLN A 315 -13.16 -2.79 -14.24
N GLU A 316 -13.39 -3.23 -15.49
CA GLU A 316 -14.68 -3.12 -16.17
C GLU A 316 -15.78 -3.92 -15.47
N GLU A 317 -15.50 -5.16 -15.08
CA GLU A 317 -16.44 -6.01 -14.33
C GLU A 317 -16.82 -5.37 -12.99
N PHE A 318 -15.84 -4.87 -12.23
CA PHE A 318 -16.11 -4.21 -10.95
C PHE A 318 -16.87 -2.90 -11.16
N ALA A 319 -16.51 -2.10 -12.16
CA ALA A 319 -17.23 -0.86 -12.47
C ALA A 319 -18.69 -1.12 -12.81
N ASN A 320 -18.95 -2.09 -13.70
CA ASN A 320 -20.29 -2.48 -14.11
C ASN A 320 -21.11 -3.06 -12.94
N ALA A 321 -20.50 -3.88 -12.08
CA ALA A 321 -21.17 -4.49 -10.94
C ALA A 321 -21.72 -3.46 -9.94
N TYR A 322 -21.04 -2.32 -9.79
CA TYR A 322 -21.40 -1.30 -8.82
C TYR A 322 -21.87 0.04 -9.44
N GLY A 323 -22.03 0.10 -10.76
CA GLY A 323 -22.45 1.32 -11.46
C GLY A 323 -21.44 2.47 -11.38
N ILE A 324 -20.15 2.17 -11.28
CA ILE A 324 -19.07 3.16 -11.18
C ILE A 324 -18.78 3.74 -12.55
N THR A 325 -18.55 5.06 -12.62
CA THR A 325 -18.10 5.72 -13.86
C THR A 325 -16.69 5.26 -14.21
N LEU A 326 -16.49 4.71 -15.41
CA LEU A 326 -15.18 4.31 -15.94
C LEU A 326 -14.89 5.10 -17.23
N HIS A 327 -13.82 5.89 -17.23
CA HIS A 327 -13.24 6.48 -18.44
C HIS A 327 -12.27 5.49 -19.07
N GLY A 328 -12.70 4.90 -20.18
CA GLY A 328 -12.08 3.72 -20.79
C GLY A 328 -11.21 4.04 -22.01
N GLU A 329 -11.16 3.10 -22.94
CA GLU A 329 -10.51 3.25 -24.24
C GLU A 329 -11.47 3.85 -25.27
N THR A 330 -10.96 4.67 -26.19
CA THR A 330 -11.76 5.20 -27.30
C THR A 330 -11.85 4.21 -28.46
N GLY A 331 -12.90 4.32 -29.28
CA GLY A 331 -13.04 3.52 -30.51
C GLY A 331 -11.97 3.77 -31.59
N LEU A 332 -11.12 4.80 -31.41
CA LEU A 332 -9.99 5.11 -32.29
C LEU A 332 -8.63 4.67 -31.69
N GLY A 333 -8.64 4.04 -30.52
CA GLY A 333 -7.45 3.73 -29.72
C GLY A 333 -7.11 4.83 -28.71
N GLY A 334 -6.28 4.50 -27.72
CA GLY A 334 -5.94 5.40 -26.61
C GLY A 334 -7.04 5.56 -25.57
N SER A 335 -6.79 6.39 -24.56
CA SER A 335 -7.70 6.64 -23.43
C SER A 335 -8.69 7.78 -23.71
N GLU A 336 -9.90 7.68 -23.15
CA GLU A 336 -10.88 8.77 -23.12
C GLU A 336 -10.35 10.01 -22.39
N ALA A 337 -9.57 9.83 -21.32
CA ALA A 337 -8.94 10.93 -20.61
C ALA A 337 -7.82 10.47 -19.67
N ILE A 338 -6.84 11.35 -19.46
CA ILE A 338 -5.86 11.21 -18.36
C ILE A 338 -6.56 11.58 -17.05
N CYS A 339 -6.44 10.73 -16.03
CA CYS A 339 -7.21 10.82 -14.78
C CYS A 339 -7.16 12.20 -14.12
N HIS A 340 -5.98 12.73 -13.82
CA HIS A 340 -5.83 14.04 -13.15
C HIS A 340 -6.43 15.19 -13.96
N SER A 341 -6.21 15.18 -15.27
CA SER A 341 -6.74 16.21 -16.17
C SER A 341 -8.26 16.20 -16.15
N LYS A 342 -8.87 15.01 -16.25
CA LYS A 342 -10.32 14.86 -16.26
C LYS A 342 -10.94 15.23 -14.91
N ILE A 343 -10.34 14.78 -13.81
CA ILE A 343 -10.79 15.11 -12.46
C ILE A 343 -10.81 16.63 -12.28
N ILE A 344 -9.73 17.33 -12.63
CA ILE A 344 -9.64 18.79 -12.47
C ILE A 344 -10.64 19.53 -13.38
N GLN A 345 -10.84 19.06 -14.62
CA GLN A 345 -11.67 19.76 -15.60
C GLN A 345 -13.16 19.61 -15.32
N ASP A 346 -13.61 18.40 -14.98
CA ASP A 346 -15.04 18.06 -15.06
C ASP A 346 -15.66 17.68 -13.72
N TYR A 347 -14.85 17.30 -12.73
CA TYR A 347 -15.35 16.71 -11.48
C TYR A 347 -15.04 17.55 -10.24
N ALA A 348 -13.84 18.10 -10.16
CA ALA A 348 -13.37 18.80 -8.98
C ALA A 348 -14.08 20.14 -8.79
N LEU A 349 -14.71 20.32 -7.63
CA LEU A 349 -15.32 21.58 -7.23
C LEU A 349 -14.49 22.29 -6.16
N PRO A 350 -14.53 23.65 -6.12
CA PRO A 350 -13.81 24.41 -5.10
C PRO A 350 -14.13 23.94 -3.68
N GLY A 351 -13.06 23.63 -2.94
CA GLY A 351 -13.16 23.24 -1.55
C GLY A 351 -13.45 21.77 -1.30
N GLN A 352 -13.56 20.91 -2.31
CA GLN A 352 -13.66 19.45 -2.12
C GLN A 352 -12.34 18.82 -1.65
N LEU A 353 -12.45 17.68 -0.96
CA LEU A 353 -11.35 16.78 -0.64
C LEU A 353 -11.40 15.57 -1.57
N ILE A 354 -10.43 15.51 -2.49
CA ILE A 354 -10.35 14.49 -3.54
C ILE A 354 -9.12 13.63 -3.29
N ILE A 355 -9.27 12.31 -3.38
CA ILE A 355 -8.17 11.35 -3.25
C ILE A 355 -8.08 10.48 -4.51
N GLY A 356 -6.85 10.20 -4.94
CA GLY A 356 -6.54 9.39 -6.10
C GLY A 356 -5.52 8.31 -5.78
N SER A 357 -5.53 7.23 -6.57
CA SER A 357 -4.50 6.18 -6.50
C SER A 357 -3.26 6.49 -7.35
N ASP A 358 -3.05 7.74 -7.73
CA ASP A 358 -1.93 8.19 -8.58
C ASP A 358 -1.26 9.42 -7.95
N SER A 359 0.08 9.46 -7.97
CA SER A 359 0.94 10.30 -7.11
C SER A 359 1.20 11.71 -7.61
#